data_AF-A0A7X8U5P4-F1
#
_entry.id   AF-A0A7X8U5P4-F1
#
_cell.length_a   1.000
_cell.length_b   1.000
_cell.length_c   1.000
_cell.angle_alpha   90.00
_cell.angle_beta   90.00
_cell.angle_gamma   90.00
#
_symmetry.space_group_name_H-M   'P 1'
#
loop_
_entity.id
_entity.type
_entity.pdbx_description
1 polymer ?
#
loop_
_entity_poly.entity_id
_entity_poly.type
_entity_poly.pdbx_seq_one_letter_code
_entity_poly.pdbx_strand_id
1 'polypeptide(L)' 'MADRKRRQSRRWRIALRTDIDTEINKANQQLEDFEKIRKYHILNRDFSEIANEVTPTLKLRREVIHKYFSVEIDQLYG' A
#
# COMPACT_ATOMS: atom_id res chain seq x y z
N MET A 1 16.70 -9.70 24.35
CA MET A 1 15.58 -10.24 23.55
C MET A 1 14.93 -9.22 22.59
N ALA A 2 14.91 -7.91 22.90
CA ALA A 2 14.28 -6.89 22.04
C ALA A 2 14.99 -6.62 20.69
N ASP A 3 16.32 -6.79 20.63
CA ASP A 3 17.11 -6.51 19.42
C ASP A 3 16.87 -7.52 18.27
N ARG A 4 16.62 -8.79 18.61
CA ARG A 4 16.29 -9.84 17.63
C ARG A 4 14.97 -9.58 16.91
N LYS A 5 13.91 -9.22 17.65
CA LYS A 5 12.60 -8.88 17.05
C LYS A 5 12.70 -7.67 16.13
N ARG A 6 13.41 -6.61 16.54
CA ARG A 6 13.60 -5.40 15.70
C ARG A 6 14.36 -5.71 14.40
N ARG A 7 15.41 -6.54 14.46
CA ARG A 7 16.14 -7.01 13.27
C ARG A 7 15.27 -7.84 12.35
N GLN A 8 14.46 -8.74 12.90
CA GLN A 8 13.53 -9.56 12.13
C GLN A 8 12.47 -8.70 11.45
N SER A 9 11.81 -7.78 12.17
CA SER A 9 10.81 -6.87 11.60
C SER A 9 11.37 -5.97 10.50
N ARG A 10 12.63 -5.53 10.60
CA ARG A 10 13.30 -4.79 9.51
C ARG A 10 13.50 -5.65 8.28
N ARG A 11 14.01 -6.87 8.44
CA ARG A 11 14.23 -7.81 7.33
C ARG A 11 12.91 -8.14 6.61
N TRP A 12 11.83 -8.32 7.37
CA TRP A 12 10.52 -8.66 6.81
C TRP A 12 9.95 -7.53 5.96
N ARG A 13 10.07 -6.28 6.43
CA ARG A 13 9.64 -5.12 5.62
C ARG A 13 10.43 -4.98 4.32
N ILE A 14 11.73 -5.27 4.35
CA ILE A 14 12.57 -5.25 3.15
C ILE A 14 12.13 -6.34 2.18
N ALA A 15 12.01 -7.59 2.66
CA ALA A 15 11.58 -8.71 1.84
C ALA A 15 10.21 -8.46 1.21
N LEU A 16 9.22 -8.01 1.99
CA LEU A 16 7.89 -7.68 1.49
C LEU A 16 7.93 -6.60 0.41
N ARG A 17 8.71 -5.53 0.62
CA ARG A 17 8.84 -4.46 -0.37
C ARG A 17 9.45 -5.00 -1.67
N THR A 18 10.49 -5.82 -1.58
CA THR A 18 11.12 -6.47 -2.74
C THR A 18 10.15 -7.34 -3.53
N ASP A 19 9.31 -8.13 -2.84
CA ASP A 19 8.33 -8.99 -3.48
C ASP A 19 7.28 -8.15 -4.23
N ILE A 20 6.76 -7.09 -3.59
CA ILE A 20 5.79 -6.18 -4.20
C ILE A 20 6.39 -5.42 -5.39
N ASP A 21 7.64 -4.93 -5.28
CA ASP A 21 8.34 -4.27 -6.39
C ASP A 21 8.47 -5.21 -7.60
N THR A 22 8.76 -6.48 -7.35
CA THR A 22 8.88 -7.50 -8.40
C THR A 22 7.56 -7.70 -9.14
N GLU A 23 6.45 -7.83 -8.40
CA GLU A 23 5.13 -8.02 -9.00
C GLU A 23 4.62 -6.77 -9.72
N ILE A 24 4.87 -5.57 -9.17
CA ILE A 24 4.55 -4.30 -9.85
C ILE A 24 5.32 -4.18 -11.17
N ASN A 25 6.61 -4.52 -11.17
CA ASN A 25 7.42 -4.46 -12.39
C ASN A 25 6.90 -5.42 -13.47
N LYS A 26 6.48 -6.63 -13.09
CA LYS A 26 5.85 -7.58 -14.03
C LYS A 26 4.52 -7.05 -14.57
N ALA A 27 3.68 -6.48 -13.72
CA ALA A 27 2.40 -5.91 -14.15
C ALA A 27 2.61 -4.72 -15.10
N ASN A 28 3.54 -3.82 -14.77
CA ASN A 28 3.87 -2.64 -15.59
C ASN A 28 4.42 -2.99 -16.98
N GLN A 29 4.96 -4.19 -17.21
CA GLN A 29 5.39 -4.63 -18.54
C GLN A 29 4.22 -4.82 -19.52
N GLN A 30 3.01 -5.01 -19.00
CA GLN A 30 1.79 -5.22 -19.79
C GLN A 30 0.96 -3.95 -19.97
N LEU A 31 1.41 -2.83 -19.38
CA LEU A 31 0.67 -1.58 -19.33
C LEU A 31 1.35 -0.50 -20.18
N GLU A 32 0.52 0.36 -20.76
CA GLU A 32 0.99 1.57 -21.42
C GLU A 32 1.56 2.57 -20.40
N ASP A 33 2.41 3.49 -20.86
CA ASP A 33 3.18 4.40 -19.99
C ASP A 33 2.32 5.29 -19.06
N PHE A 34 1.07 5.56 -19.43
CA PHE A 34 0.13 6.34 -18.64
C PHE A 34 -0.64 5.52 -17.60
N GLU A 35 -0.66 4.18 -17.73
CA GLU A 35 -1.33 3.27 -16.80
C GLU A 35 -0.37 2.64 -15.78
N LYS A 36 0.95 2.70 -16.05
CA LYS A 36 1.98 2.15 -15.16
C LYS A 36 1.88 2.72 -13.74
N ILE A 37 2.00 1.82 -12.77
CA ILE A 37 2.12 2.15 -11.35
C ILE A 37 3.51 2.76 -11.12
N ARG A 38 3.56 4.08 -10.87
CA ARG A 38 4.83 4.82 -10.66
C ARG A 38 5.26 4.89 -9.19
N LYS A 39 4.30 5.08 -8.29
CA LYS A 39 4.53 5.23 -6.85
C LYS A 39 3.44 4.49 -6.08
N TYR A 40 3.80 3.87 -4.96
CA TYR A 40 2.86 3.15 -4.11
C TYR A 40 3.30 3.16 -2.64
N HIS A 41 2.31 3.11 -1.75
CA HIS A 41 2.48 3.01 -0.30
C HIS A 41 1.83 1.71 0.20
N ILE A 42 2.48 1.04 1.16
CA ILE A 42 1.93 -0.17 1.80
C ILE A 42 1.37 0.24 3.15
N LEU A 43 0.05 0.14 3.31
CA LEU A 43 -0.63 0.41 4.57
C LEU A 43 -0.36 -0.71 5.58
N ASN A 44 -0.44 -0.38 6.87
CA ASN A 44 -0.25 -1.35 7.97
C ASN A 44 -1.55 -2.08 8.38
N ARG A 45 -2.66 -1.77 7.72
CA ARG A 45 -3.97 -2.39 7.91
C ARG A 45 -4.77 -2.35 6.62
N ASP A 46 -5.78 -3.20 6.57
CA ASP A 46 -6.76 -3.22 5.49
C ASP A 46 -7.77 -2.06 5.64
N PHE A 47 -8.51 -1.83 4.56
CA PHE A 47 -9.71 -0.98 4.62
C PHE A 47 -10.82 -1.68 5.41
N SER A 48 -11.58 -0.90 6.17
CA SER A 48 -12.58 -1.44 7.09
C SER A 48 -13.98 -0.88 6.82
N GLU A 49 -14.98 -1.76 6.93
CA GLU A 49 -16.40 -1.37 6.94
C GLU A 49 -16.75 -0.51 8.16
N ILE A 50 -16.16 -0.82 9.33
CA ILE A 50 -16.36 -0.06 10.58
C ILE A 50 -15.91 1.38 10.40
N ALA A 51 -14.80 1.58 9.68
CA ALA A 51 -14.27 2.90 9.33
C ALA A 51 -15.02 3.56 8.15
N ASN A 52 -16.02 2.88 7.57
CA ASN A 52 -16.76 3.31 6.38
C ASN A 52 -15.85 3.56 5.15
N GLU A 53 -14.73 2.83 5.05
CA GLU A 53 -13.79 2.91 3.91
C GLU A 53 -14.23 1.99 2.76
N VAL A 54 -15.01 0.96 3.08
CA VAL A 54 -15.60 0.00 2.14
C VAL A 54 -17.08 -0.21 2.44
N THR A 55 -17.85 -0.63 1.44
CA THR A 55 -19.22 -1.11 1.63
C THR A 55 -19.23 -2.51 2.23
N PRO A 56 -20.38 -3.00 2.73
CA PRO A 56 -20.54 -4.42 3.10
C PRO A 56 -20.29 -5.41 1.95
N THR A 57 -20.29 -4.92 0.71
CA THR A 57 -19.95 -5.67 -0.50
C THR A 57 -18.52 -5.42 -0.97
N LEU A 58 -17.66 -4.87 -0.10
CA LEU A 58 -16.24 -4.55 -0.33
C LEU A 58 -15.95 -3.53 -1.44
N LYS A 59 -16.95 -2.73 -1.85
CA LYS A 59 -16.71 -1.62 -2.77
C LYS A 59 -16.03 -0.47 -2.03
N LEU A 60 -14.93 0.04 -2.60
CA LEU A 60 -14.17 1.15 -2.02
C LEU A 60 -14.98 2.45 -1.99
N ARG A 61 -14.95 3.15 -0.85
CA ARG A 61 -15.44 4.53 -0.70
C ARG A 61 -14.26 5.48 -0.79
N ARG A 62 -13.81 5.75 -2.03
CA ARG A 62 -12.58 6.50 -2.33
C ARG A 62 -12.48 7.85 -1.62
N GLU A 63 -13.57 8.61 -1.54
CA GLU A 63 -13.58 9.91 -0.84
C GLU A 63 -13.21 9.79 0.64
N VAL A 64 -13.73 8.76 1.33
CA VAL A 64 -13.43 8.48 2.74
C VAL A 64 -11.98 8.02 2.89
N ILE A 65 -11.54 7.10 2.03
CA ILE A 65 -10.16 6.60 2.00
C ILE A 65 -9.18 7.76 1.79
N HIS A 66 -9.42 8.63 0.81
CA HIS A 66 -8.54 9.76 0.52
C HIS A 66 -8.46 10.74 1.69
N LYS A 67 -9.58 10.96 2.40
CA LYS A 67 -9.58 11.80 3.59
C LYS A 67 -8.73 11.19 4.71
N TYR A 68 -8.91 9.90 5.00
CA TYR A 68 -8.24 9.23 6.11
C TYR A 68 -6.75 9.00 5.86
N PHE A 69 -6.38 8.73 4.62
CA PHE A 69 -4.99 8.48 4.21
C PHE A 69 -4.38 9.66 3.43
N SER A 70 -4.86 10.88 3.70
CA SER A 70 -4.38 12.10 3.05
C SER A 70 -2.88 12.28 3.25
N VAL A 71 -2.38 12.01 4.46
CA VAL A 71 -0.95 12.11 4.79
C VAL A 71 -0.11 11.14 3.96
N GLU A 72 -0.52 9.88 3.82
CA GLU A 72 0.20 8.88 3.02
C GLU A 72 0.14 9.20 1.52
N ILE A 73 -0.99 9.73 1.04
CA ILE A 73 -1.14 10.19 -0.35
C ILE A 73 -0.24 11.39 -0.61
N ASP A 74 -0.19 12.35 0.31
CA ASP A 74 0.69 13.52 0.23
C ASP A 74 2.16 13.10 0.25
N GLN A 75 2.55 12.07 1.02
CA GLN A 75 3.92 11.53 0.97
C GLN A 75 4.29 10.93 -0.39
N LEU A 76 3.32 10.50 -1.20
CA LEU A 76 3.58 9.98 -2.54
C LEU A 76 3.74 11.09 -3.58
N TYR A 77 2.98 12.19 -3.47
CA TYR A 77 2.85 13.19 -4.53
C TYR A 77 3.24 14.63 -4.16
N GLY A 78 3.45 14.92 -2.88
CA GLY A 78 3.96 16.19 -2.37
C GLY A 78 5.44 16.41 -2.60
#